data_AF-A0AAU3Q2F3-F1
#
_entry.id   AF-A0AAU3Q2F3-F1
#
_cell.length_a   1.000
_cell.length_b   1.000
_cell.length_c   1.000
_cell.angle_alpha   90.00
_cell.angle_beta   90.00
_cell.angle_gamma   90.00
#
_symmetry.space_group_name_H-M   'P 1'
#
loop_
_entity.id
_entity.type
_entity.pdbx_description
1 polymer ?
#
loop_
_entity_poly.entity_id
_entity_poly.type
_entity_poly.pdbx_seq_one_letter_code
_entity_poly.pdbx_strand_id
1 'polypeptide(L)'
;MDSDAAELLDILEQVLAHVRSGPQDLVWQSRYEDEAELVADLTEQCQRIRRGDRIRLRYLRTLFLATGPLCEIAASSGWLESFTALGARFDRVAEGGRPR
;
A
#
# COMPACT_ATOMS: atom_id res chain seq x y z
N MET A 1 20.03 -4.26 -0.64
CA MET A 1 18.62 -4.18 -0.23
C MET A 1 18.05 -5.58 -0.33
N ASP A 2 17.32 -6.04 0.67
CA ASP A 2 16.71 -7.39 0.64
C ASP A 2 15.71 -7.49 -0.52
N SER A 3 15.59 -8.67 -1.14
CA SER A 3 14.69 -8.90 -2.28
C SER A 3 13.24 -8.58 -1.89
N ASP A 4 12.83 -8.96 -0.67
CA ASP A 4 11.49 -8.68 -0.15
C ASP A 4 11.26 -7.19 0.07
N ALA A 5 12.28 -6.45 0.52
CA ALA A 5 12.19 -5.01 0.70
C ALA A 5 12.10 -4.27 -0.64
N ALA A 6 12.80 -4.77 -1.66
CA ALA A 6 12.73 -4.23 -3.01
C ALA A 6 11.33 -4.44 -3.61
N GLU A 7 10.77 -5.64 -3.47
CA GLU A 7 9.43 -5.96 -3.96
C GLU A 7 8.33 -5.16 -3.22
N LEU A 8 8.43 -5.03 -1.90
CA LEU A 8 7.51 -4.18 -1.13
C LEU A 8 7.56 -2.71 -1.57
N LEU A 9 8.77 -2.20 -1.84
CA LEU A 9 8.94 -0.84 -2.32
C LEU A 9 8.29 -0.65 -3.70
N ASP A 10 8.53 -1.58 -4.63
CA ASP A 10 7.93 -1.55 -5.97
C ASP A 10 6.39 -1.59 -5.93
N ILE A 11 5.81 -2.41 -5.04
CA ILE A 11 4.36 -2.47 -4.84
C ILE A 11 3.83 -1.11 -4.36
N LEU A 12 4.46 -0.51 -3.34
CA LEU A 12 4.01 0.78 -2.81
C LEU A 12 4.19 1.92 -3.82
N GLU A 13 5.25 1.91 -4.60
CA GLU A 13 5.46 2.89 -5.67
C GLU A 13 4.38 2.80 -6.76
N GLN A 14 3.92 1.59 -7.09
CA GLN A 14 2.79 1.39 -8.01
C GLN A 14 1.45 1.86 -7.41
N VAL A 15 1.19 1.60 -6.13
CA VAL A 15 0.02 2.17 -5.45
C VAL A 15 0.07 3.71 -5.48
N LEU A 16 1.23 4.29 -5.17
CA LEU A 16 1.44 5.73 -5.22
C LEU A 16 1.21 6.31 -6.62
N ALA A 17 1.61 5.58 -7.67
CA ALA A 17 1.38 5.97 -9.05
C ALA A 17 -0.13 5.99 -9.38
N HIS A 18 -0.90 5.00 -8.93
CA HIS A 18 -2.36 5.01 -9.05
C HIS A 18 -2.99 6.21 -8.33
N VAL A 19 -2.61 6.42 -7.07
CA VAL A 19 -3.10 7.54 -6.26
C VAL A 19 -2.81 8.90 -6.92
N ARG A 20 -1.67 9.04 -7.59
CA ARG A 20 -1.26 10.28 -8.27
C ARG A 20 -1.79 10.43 -9.70
N SER A 21 -2.35 9.37 -10.29
CA SER A 21 -2.80 9.39 -11.69
C SER A 21 -4.12 10.13 -11.91
N GLY A 22 -4.88 10.36 -10.83
CA GLY A 22 -6.14 11.10 -10.85
C GLY A 22 -6.71 11.30 -9.45
N PRO A 23 -7.83 12.02 -9.33
CA PRO A 23 -8.48 12.24 -8.03
C PRO A 23 -8.87 10.92 -7.37
N GLN A 24 -8.77 10.84 -6.05
CA GLN A 24 -9.18 9.71 -5.25
C GLN A 24 -10.48 10.00 -4.52
N ASP A 25 -11.40 9.04 -4.58
CA ASP A 25 -12.60 9.08 -3.77
C ASP A 25 -12.29 8.51 -2.36
N LEU A 26 -12.32 9.42 -1.38
CA LEU A 26 -12.04 9.14 0.03
C LEU A 26 -13.31 9.13 0.89
N VAL A 27 -14.51 9.07 0.30
CA VAL A 27 -15.79 9.24 1.02
C VAL A 27 -15.99 8.24 2.17
N TRP A 28 -15.40 7.05 2.08
CA TRP A 28 -15.46 6.01 3.11
C TRP A 28 -14.27 6.03 4.08
N GLN A 29 -13.31 6.93 3.87
CA GLN A 29 -12.08 6.95 4.65
C GLN A 29 -12.26 7.73 5.95
N SER A 30 -12.09 7.03 7.07
CA SER A 30 -11.86 7.66 8.37
C SER A 30 -10.37 7.90 8.65
N ARG A 31 -9.48 7.40 7.79
CA ARG A 31 -8.02 7.42 7.97
C ARG A 31 -7.35 8.63 7.34
N TYR A 32 -7.85 9.07 6.20
CA TYR A 32 -7.28 10.15 5.42
C TYR A 32 -8.36 11.22 5.24
N GLU A 33 -8.06 12.44 5.67
CA GLU A 33 -8.94 13.59 5.47
C GLU A 33 -8.92 14.02 4.00
N ASP A 34 -7.75 13.92 3.35
CA ASP A 34 -7.55 14.31 1.97
C ASP A 34 -6.50 13.44 1.24
N GLU A 35 -6.37 13.68 -0.07
CA GLU A 35 -5.39 12.97 -0.92
C GLU A 35 -3.94 13.27 -0.51
N ALA A 36 -3.67 14.45 0.06
CA ALA A 36 -2.33 14.82 0.47
C ALA A 36 -1.88 13.96 1.65
N GLU A 37 -2.75 13.67 2.62
CA GLU A 37 -2.49 12.75 3.72
C GLU A 37 -2.22 11.33 3.23
N LEU A 38 -3.03 10.82 2.29
CA LEU A 38 -2.82 9.51 1.68
C LEU A 38 -1.45 9.41 0.99
N VAL A 39 -1.11 10.40 0.16
CA VAL A 39 0.17 10.46 -0.54
C VAL A 39 1.33 10.59 0.44
N ALA A 40 1.18 11.40 1.49
CA ALA A 40 2.20 11.58 2.51
C ALA A 40 2.47 10.27 3.27
N ASP A 41 1.44 9.56 3.70
CA ASP A 41 1.58 8.27 4.41
C ASP A 41 2.27 7.22 3.54
N LEU A 42 1.81 7.01 2.30
CA LEU A 42 2.43 6.06 1.38
C LEU A 42 3.89 6.43 1.05
N THR A 43 4.17 7.72 0.85
CA THR A 43 5.54 8.21 0.63
C THR A 43 6.43 7.95 1.86
N GLU A 44 5.90 8.18 3.07
CA GLU A 44 6.62 7.87 4.31
C GLU A 44 6.94 6.38 4.40
N GLN A 45 6.00 5.50 4.07
CA GLN A 45 6.24 4.06 4.09
C GLN A 45 7.34 3.65 3.09
N CYS A 46 7.34 4.19 1.87
CA CYS A 46 8.42 3.97 0.91
C CYS A 46 9.80 4.39 1.47
N GLN A 47 9.89 5.57 2.07
CA GLN A 47 11.14 6.08 2.66
C GLN A 47 11.63 5.21 3.82
N ARG A 48 10.71 4.68 4.63
CA ARG A 48 11.04 3.78 5.75
C ARG A 48 11.59 2.44 5.26
N ILE A 49 10.96 1.83 4.25
CA ILE A 49 11.45 0.58 3.65
C ILE A 49 12.87 0.77 3.09
N ARG A 50 13.14 1.89 2.42
CA ARG A 50 14.49 2.23 1.91
C ARG A 50 15.54 2.33 3.02
N ARG A 51 15.13 2.73 4.23
CA ARG A 51 15.99 2.79 5.43
C ARG A 51 16.13 1.45 6.16
N GLY A 52 15.46 0.39 5.69
CA GLY A 52 15.52 -0.94 6.29
C GLY A 52 14.59 -1.16 7.48
N ASP A 53 13.62 -0.27 7.71
CA ASP A 53 12.65 -0.40 8.80
C ASP A 53 11.59 -1.46 8.47
N ARG A 54 11.77 -2.68 9.00
CA ARG A 54 10.87 -3.83 8.80
C ARG A 54 9.72 -3.91 9.81
N ILE A 55 9.69 -3.07 10.83
CA ILE A 55 8.76 -3.18 11.98
C ILE A 55 7.30 -2.94 11.57
N ARG A 56 7.02 -2.49 10.33
CA ARG A 56 5.70 -2.09 9.87
C ARG A 56 5.01 -2.98 8.84
N LEU A 57 5.48 -4.21 8.62
CA LEU A 57 4.71 -5.20 7.83
C LEU A 57 3.26 -5.34 8.33
N ARG A 58 3.04 -5.23 9.64
CA ARG A 58 1.69 -5.21 10.23
C ARG A 58 0.85 -4.00 9.80
N TYR A 59 1.46 -2.81 9.72
CA TYR A 59 0.78 -1.60 9.28
C TYR A 59 0.39 -1.72 7.80
N LEU A 60 1.34 -2.13 6.95
CA LEU A 60 1.07 -2.35 5.53
C LEU A 60 -0.01 -3.42 5.32
N ARG A 61 0.01 -4.51 6.11
CA ARG A 61 -1.07 -5.51 6.08
C ARG A 61 -2.43 -4.88 6.32
N THR A 62 -2.57 -3.97 7.30
CA THR A 62 -3.83 -3.26 7.54
C THR A 62 -4.27 -2.44 6.32
N LEU A 63 -3.35 -1.77 5.63
CA LEU A 63 -3.67 -1.00 4.42
C LEU A 63 -4.17 -1.90 3.29
N PHE A 64 -3.60 -3.10 3.15
CA PHE A 64 -3.89 -4.07 2.08
C PHE A 64 -4.98 -5.10 2.42
N LEU A 65 -5.62 -5.04 3.59
CA LEU A 65 -6.71 -5.97 3.93
C LEU A 65 -7.84 -5.89 2.90
N ALA A 66 -8.55 -7.02 2.73
CA ALA A 66 -9.90 -6.97 2.18
C ALA A 66 -10.74 -6.04 3.06
N THR A 67 -11.39 -5.04 2.45
CA THR A 67 -12.06 -3.92 3.15
C THR A 67 -11.12 -3.04 3.99
N GLY A 68 -9.82 -3.05 3.71
CA GLY A 68 -8.87 -2.08 4.24
C GLY A 68 -8.93 -0.74 3.50
N PRO A 69 -8.23 0.29 4.00
CA PRO A 69 -8.24 1.63 3.42
C PRO A 69 -7.96 1.64 1.91
N LEU A 70 -6.90 0.96 1.44
CA LEU A 70 -6.55 0.97 0.03
C LEU A 70 -7.56 0.20 -0.84
N CYS A 71 -8.22 -0.82 -0.29
CA CYS A 71 -9.27 -1.56 -0.99
C CYS A 71 -10.49 -0.66 -1.25
N GLU A 72 -10.93 0.08 -0.23
CA GLU A 72 -12.08 0.99 -0.31
C GLU A 72 -11.80 2.16 -1.26
N ILE A 73 -10.61 2.77 -1.15
CA ILE A 73 -10.17 3.85 -2.04
C ILE A 73 -10.10 3.35 -3.48
N ALA A 74 -9.49 2.17 -3.72
CA ALA A 74 -9.39 1.60 -5.06
C ALA A 74 -10.75 1.26 -5.68
N ALA A 75 -11.68 0.75 -4.87
CA ALA A 75 -13.05 0.48 -5.31
C ALA A 75 -13.78 1.77 -5.70
N SER A 76 -13.67 2.80 -4.87
CA SER A 76 -14.37 4.08 -5.08
C SER A 76 -13.73 4.92 -6.19
N SER A 77 -12.42 4.77 -6.41
CA SER A 77 -11.64 5.53 -7.39
C SER A 77 -11.40 4.78 -8.72
N GLY A 78 -11.97 3.59 -8.90
CA GLY A 78 -11.97 2.87 -10.18
C GLY A 78 -10.69 2.09 -10.53
N TRP A 79 -9.84 1.76 -9.56
CA TRP A 79 -8.61 0.98 -9.77
C TRP A 79 -8.52 -0.31 -8.94
N LEU A 80 -9.67 -0.86 -8.54
CA LEU A 80 -9.78 -2.08 -7.73
C LEU A 80 -9.09 -3.31 -8.34
N GLU A 81 -9.12 -3.44 -9.67
CA GLU A 81 -8.44 -4.55 -10.37
C GLU A 81 -6.91 -4.48 -10.14
N SER A 82 -6.32 -3.30 -10.35
CA SER A 82 -4.90 -3.07 -10.07
C SER A 82 -4.57 -3.27 -8.60
N PHE A 83 -5.42 -2.78 -7.69
CA PHE A 83 -5.25 -3.02 -6.26
C PHE A 83 -5.22 -4.51 -5.93
N THR A 84 -6.13 -5.31 -6.51
CA THR A 84 -6.20 -6.76 -6.25
C THR A 84 -4.93 -7.47 -6.71
N ALA A 85 -4.40 -7.10 -7.88
CA ALA A 85 -3.14 -7.65 -8.39
C ALA A 85 -1.94 -7.29 -7.50
N LEU A 86 -1.87 -6.03 -7.04
CA LEU A 86 -0.83 -5.54 -6.13
C LEU A 86 -0.94 -6.18 -4.73
N GLY A 87 -2.16 -6.35 -4.21
CA GLY A 87 -2.42 -7.04 -2.94
C GLY A 87 -1.98 -8.50 -2.97
N ALA A 88 -2.29 -9.22 -4.05
CA ALA A 88 -1.80 -10.59 -4.22
C ALA A 88 -0.28 -10.69 -4.29
N ARG A 89 0.41 -9.68 -4.84
CA ARG A 89 1.88 -9.59 -4.79
C ARG A 89 2.37 -9.32 -3.36
N PHE A 90 1.74 -8.39 -2.67
CA PHE A 90 2.06 -8.05 -1.28
C PHE A 90 1.95 -9.28 -0.36
N ASP A 91 0.87 -10.06 -0.47
CA ASP A 91 0.66 -11.25 0.35
C ASP A 91 1.79 -12.27 0.16
N ARG A 92 2.25 -12.50 -1.08
CA ARG A 92 3.37 -13.41 -1.35
C ARG A 92 4.66 -12.99 -0.63
N VAL A 93 4.96 -11.68 -0.62
CA VAL A 93 6.14 -11.16 0.08
C VAL A 93 5.96 -11.24 1.60
N ALA A 94 4.77 -10.88 2.10
CA ALA A 94 4.46 -10.89 3.52
C ALA A 94 4.42 -12.30 4.12
N GLU A 95 4.04 -13.32 3.34
CA GLU A 95 4.03 -14.72 3.73
C GLU A 95 5.39 -15.41 3.52
N GLY A 96 6.14 -15.03 2.49
CA GLY A 96 7.48 -15.54 2.19
C GLY A 96 8.53 -15.18 3.25
N GLY A 97 8.36 -14.05 3.96
CA GLY A 97 9.27 -13.57 5.00
C GLY A 97 9.12 -14.22 6.38
N ARG A 98 8.29 -15.27 6.54
CA ARG A 98 8.10 -15.97 7.83
C ARG A 98 9.19 -17.03 8.01
N PRO A 99 10.07 -16.97 9.04
CA PRO A 99 10.79 -18.16 9.45
C PRO A 99 9.76 -19.20 9.95
N ARG A 100 9.84 -20.43 9.43
CA ARG A 100 9.10 -21.58 9.98
C ARG A 100 9.58 -21.91 11.38
#